data_AF-A0AA35TV03-F1
#
_entry.id   AF-A0AA35TV03-F1
#
_cell.length_a   1.000
_cell.length_b   1.000
_cell.length_c   1.000
_cell.angle_alpha   90.00
_cell.angle_beta   90.00
_cell.angle_gamma   90.00
#
_symmetry.space_group_name_H-M   'P 1'
#
loop_
_entity.id
_entity.type
_entity.pdbx_description
1 polymer ?
#
loop_
_entity_poly.entity_id
_entity_poly.type
_entity_poly.pdbx_seq_one_letter_code
_entity_poly.pdbx_strand_id
1 'polypeptide(L)'
;MEFTLAEAESIDLAKKAVAEMLTKPEDLEKLEQYRRKVARKKATVESQLRNAVQTQLEGVQTGLENLGEAQKVISEIKISMAEVEDVFHEKGAELSEVVRPIKEVNRRHQQLKTTSDHIHNIFNVPQAVSETHELIKEGKLLEAHRNLSELEHTRDELLMQLYHGDDAYVDKNTSLHHYYEELIGLSGNLGQSLWMIMNSATLLVTENPTKVVTALRIIEREERIDTMLVETLDLKGIPPSQIPGRPKKWRSKCIEMLETSISNKFESLETTSEQRIENKDWLMEHLSEVARTCYMDLQAITTAGVQCFPPSYDIAAFFIKRYHRGLIEVICQLIDMGLNARDIITLMIWIGDIKTSFAETLGVDLQSVGPLMKTDVETDLLKTCHGQVESNVRELMGNMVKTEQEEWNSQQPPECDVKGKYYTPVGINLFQIIDQNIQALAPLGLPTKMKVLKICLGALDEFQRKYRNALDGYYKDAVAGRIEPPCCVLYIIAIANSCRSCVEFTEQLKKRMCMELNESTLDKEFETGFKSVAEEFDKIGLHCCDILVDVLFTDLKKVLGGLMTRDAWFSQPMVLVGTVEGTILDFNGDFSKLKPA
;
A
#
# COMPACT_ATOMS: atom_id res chain seq x y z
N MET A 1 60.64 -4.50 25.45
CA MET A 1 59.92 -3.85 26.56
C MET A 1 58.91 -4.82 27.21
N GLU A 2 58.29 -5.74 26.45
CA GLU A 2 57.38 -6.77 27.00
C GLU A 2 58.09 -7.88 27.82
N PHE A 3 59.29 -8.31 27.43
CA PHE A 3 60.01 -9.39 28.12
C PHE A 3 60.34 -9.04 29.58
N THR A 4 60.72 -7.80 29.84
CA THR A 4 61.05 -7.31 31.20
C THR A 4 59.82 -7.19 32.09
N LEU A 5 58.64 -7.02 31.51
CA LEU A 5 57.36 -6.90 32.24
C LEU A 5 56.83 -8.28 32.63
N ALA A 6 56.90 -9.26 31.72
CA ALA A 6 56.58 -10.65 31.98
C ALA A 6 57.55 -11.30 33.00
N GLU A 7 58.83 -10.92 32.97
CA GLU A 7 59.81 -11.34 33.98
C GLU A 7 59.48 -10.77 35.36
N ALA A 8 59.08 -9.49 35.45
CA ALA A 8 58.64 -8.89 36.70
C ALA A 8 57.35 -9.53 37.26
N GLU A 9 56.34 -9.79 36.42
CA GLU A 9 55.09 -10.45 36.82
C GLU A 9 55.31 -11.91 37.27
N SER A 10 56.15 -12.66 36.55
CA SER A 10 56.47 -14.04 36.91
C SER A 10 57.26 -14.14 38.22
N ILE A 11 58.14 -13.16 38.49
CA ILE A 11 58.84 -13.03 39.79
C ILE A 11 57.84 -12.75 40.92
N ASP A 12 56.88 -11.85 40.74
CA ASP A 12 55.89 -11.53 41.78
C ASP A 12 54.88 -12.66 42.03
N LEU A 13 54.49 -13.39 40.98
CA LEU A 13 53.71 -14.63 41.11
C LEU A 13 54.49 -15.73 41.84
N ALA A 14 55.79 -15.88 41.54
CA ALA A 14 56.65 -16.83 42.23
C ALA A 14 56.81 -16.48 43.72
N LYS A 15 56.95 -15.20 44.07
CA LYS A 15 56.98 -14.74 45.47
C LYS A 15 55.68 -15.08 46.21
N LYS A 16 54.51 -14.82 45.61
CA LYS A 16 53.20 -15.18 46.19
C LYS A 16 53.07 -16.69 46.39
N ALA A 17 53.44 -17.49 45.39
CA ALA A 17 53.38 -18.94 45.47
C ALA A 17 54.33 -19.51 46.54
N VAL A 18 55.51 -18.92 46.73
CA VAL A 18 56.43 -19.31 47.81
C VAL A 18 55.88 -18.93 49.19
N ALA A 19 55.26 -17.75 49.31
CA ALA A 19 54.62 -17.30 50.55
C ALA A 19 53.44 -18.19 50.96
N GLU A 20 52.63 -18.65 50.01
CA GLU A 20 51.53 -19.60 50.26
C GLU A 20 52.01 -21.00 50.68
N MET A 21 53.19 -21.42 50.19
CA MET A 21 53.75 -22.74 50.52
C MET A 21 54.41 -22.83 51.90
N LEU A 22 54.79 -21.70 52.52
CA LEU A 22 55.53 -21.65 53.79
C LEU A 22 54.78 -20.80 54.84
N THR A 23 53.57 -21.24 55.21
CA THR A 23 52.69 -20.50 56.14
C THR A 23 52.94 -20.82 57.62
N LYS A 24 53.58 -21.96 57.96
CA LYS A 24 53.96 -22.32 59.34
C LYS A 24 55.46 -22.67 59.46
N PRO A 25 56.07 -22.51 60.65
CA PRO A 25 57.50 -22.81 60.86
C PRO A 25 57.90 -24.27 60.56
N GLU A 26 56.99 -25.23 60.78
CA GLU A 26 57.21 -26.66 60.50
C GLU A 26 57.34 -26.97 58.99
N ASP A 27 56.82 -26.12 58.11
CA ASP A 27 56.90 -26.33 56.66
C ASP A 27 58.31 -26.09 56.09
N LEU A 28 59.21 -25.47 56.87
CA LEU A 28 60.64 -25.33 56.52
C LEU A 28 61.36 -26.69 56.45
N GLU A 29 60.91 -27.72 57.18
CA GLU A 29 61.46 -29.07 57.07
C GLU A 29 61.23 -29.68 55.67
N LYS A 30 60.16 -29.24 54.98
CA LYS A 30 59.81 -29.69 53.62
C LYS A 30 60.47 -28.87 52.52
N LEU A 31 61.29 -27.85 52.86
CA LEU A 31 61.90 -26.93 51.90
C LEU A 31 62.83 -27.62 50.91
N GLU A 32 63.58 -28.63 51.34
CA GLU A 32 64.38 -29.53 50.48
C GLU A 32 63.51 -30.23 49.42
N GLN A 33 62.33 -30.72 49.83
CA GLN A 33 61.39 -31.39 48.92
C GLN A 33 60.77 -30.41 47.92
N TYR A 34 60.38 -29.21 48.36
CA TYR A 34 59.87 -28.16 47.48
C TYR A 34 60.94 -27.67 46.49
N ARG A 35 62.19 -27.48 46.94
CA ARG A 35 63.30 -27.10 46.06
C ARG A 35 63.56 -28.17 45.00
N ARG A 36 63.53 -29.46 45.36
CA ARG A 36 63.61 -30.57 44.39
C ARG A 36 62.42 -30.59 43.43
N LYS A 37 61.20 -30.29 43.89
CA LYS A 37 60.00 -30.21 43.06
C LYS A 37 60.07 -29.05 42.05
N VAL A 38 60.52 -27.87 42.49
CA VAL A 38 60.71 -26.70 41.61
C VAL A 38 61.87 -26.93 40.63
N ALA A 39 62.99 -27.51 41.08
CA ALA A 39 64.11 -27.87 40.19
C ALA A 39 63.70 -28.89 39.12
N ARG A 40 62.89 -29.89 39.48
CA ARG A 40 62.31 -30.83 38.51
C ARG A 40 61.40 -30.12 37.52
N LYS A 41 60.48 -29.27 37.99
CA LYS A 41 59.61 -28.47 37.10
C LYS A 41 60.41 -27.58 36.17
N LYS A 42 61.44 -26.89 36.67
CA LYS A 42 62.35 -26.06 35.88
C LYS A 42 63.05 -26.88 34.80
N ALA A 43 63.64 -28.03 35.17
CA ALA A 43 64.30 -28.91 34.21
C ALA A 43 63.32 -29.44 33.14
N THR A 44 62.07 -29.75 33.51
CA THR A 44 61.03 -30.12 32.55
C THR A 44 60.70 -28.97 31.60
N VAL A 45 60.50 -27.75 32.11
CA VAL A 45 60.20 -26.57 31.28
C VAL A 45 61.38 -26.20 30.39
N GLU A 46 62.62 -26.26 30.88
CA GLU A 46 63.82 -26.02 30.07
C GLU A 46 64.00 -27.06 28.97
N SER A 47 63.71 -28.33 29.25
CA SER A 47 63.72 -29.39 28.24
C SER A 47 62.61 -29.18 27.19
N GLN A 48 61.41 -28.79 27.63
CA GLN A 48 60.30 -28.49 26.73
C GLN A 48 60.60 -27.27 25.86
N LEU A 49 61.17 -26.21 26.44
CA LEU A 49 61.57 -25.01 25.71
C LEU A 49 62.68 -25.33 24.70
N ARG A 50 63.70 -26.10 25.09
CA ARG A 50 64.77 -26.51 24.18
C ARG A 50 64.23 -27.32 23.00
N ASN A 51 63.34 -28.27 23.26
CA ASN A 51 62.69 -29.04 22.20
C ASN A 51 61.82 -28.14 21.31
N ALA A 52 61.03 -27.25 21.90
CA ALA A 52 60.18 -26.32 21.14
C ALA A 52 61.01 -25.37 20.26
N VAL A 53 62.10 -24.80 20.80
CA VAL A 53 63.02 -23.95 20.05
C VAL A 53 63.68 -24.75 18.93
N GLN A 54 64.15 -25.97 19.21
CA GLN A 54 64.75 -26.83 18.20
C GLN A 54 63.77 -27.14 17.07
N THR A 55 62.52 -27.53 17.39
CA THR A 55 61.48 -27.81 16.39
C THR A 55 61.12 -26.57 15.57
N GLN A 56 61.07 -25.39 16.19
CA GLN A 56 60.82 -24.13 15.45
C GLN A 56 61.99 -23.78 14.53
N LEU A 57 63.23 -23.97 14.99
CA LEU A 57 64.43 -23.67 14.21
C LEU A 57 64.59 -24.64 13.03
N GLU A 58 64.35 -25.94 13.26
CA GLU A 58 64.27 -26.95 12.20
C GLU A 58 63.13 -26.65 11.21
N GLY A 59 61.96 -26.22 11.71
CA GLY A 59 60.83 -25.81 10.87
C GLY A 59 61.13 -24.60 10.01
N VAL A 60 61.80 -23.59 10.56
CA VAL A 60 62.24 -22.39 9.82
C VAL A 60 63.33 -22.73 8.81
N GLN A 61 64.30 -23.57 9.18
CA GLN A 61 65.36 -24.01 8.29
C GLN A 61 64.79 -24.82 7.11
N THR A 62 63.95 -25.80 7.39
CA THR A 62 63.26 -26.60 6.37
C THR A 62 62.38 -25.69 5.49
N GLY A 63 61.70 -24.71 6.10
CA GLY A 63 60.90 -23.72 5.37
C GLY A 63 61.73 -22.86 4.41
N LEU A 64 62.92 -22.41 4.82
CA LEU A 64 63.84 -21.64 3.98
C LEU A 64 64.45 -22.48 2.86
N GLU A 65 64.84 -23.72 3.16
CA GLU A 65 65.36 -24.67 2.16
C GLU A 65 64.29 -24.96 1.11
N ASN A 66 63.05 -25.26 1.53
CA ASN A 66 61.92 -25.46 0.63
C ASN A 66 61.59 -24.20 -0.19
N LEU A 67 61.69 -23.00 0.40
CA LEU A 67 61.44 -21.76 -0.32
C LEU A 67 62.52 -21.50 -1.39
N GLY A 68 63.78 -21.76 -1.06
CA GLY A 68 64.90 -21.66 -2.00
C GLY A 68 64.77 -22.67 -3.16
N GLU A 69 64.38 -23.91 -2.85
CA GLU A 69 64.12 -24.93 -3.86
C GLU A 69 62.93 -24.55 -4.74
N ALA A 70 61.81 -24.10 -4.16
CA ALA A 70 60.64 -23.65 -4.90
C ALA A 70 60.97 -22.47 -5.82
N GLN A 71 61.78 -21.50 -5.36
CA GLN A 71 62.21 -20.38 -6.19
C GLN A 71 63.03 -20.86 -7.40
N LYS A 72 63.96 -21.80 -7.18
CA LYS A 72 64.76 -22.40 -8.26
C LYS A 72 63.88 -23.13 -9.26
N VAL A 73 62.95 -23.95 -8.80
CA VAL A 73 61.98 -24.67 -9.64
C VAL A 73 61.11 -23.69 -10.44
N ILE A 74 60.64 -22.60 -9.83
CA ILE A 74 59.84 -21.57 -10.55
C ILE A 74 60.68 -20.90 -11.63
N SER A 75 61.95 -20.60 -11.37
CA SER A 75 62.86 -20.04 -12.37
C SER A 75 63.11 -21.01 -13.52
N GLU A 76 63.32 -22.30 -13.23
CA GLU A 76 63.46 -23.35 -14.25
C GLU A 76 62.17 -23.48 -15.08
N ILE A 77 60.99 -23.52 -14.45
CA ILE A 77 59.70 -23.54 -15.15
C ILE A 77 59.54 -22.33 -16.05
N LYS A 78 59.89 -21.12 -15.60
CA LYS A 78 59.81 -19.92 -16.44
C LYS A 78 60.69 -20.00 -17.68
N ILE A 79 61.91 -20.52 -17.54
CA ILE A 79 62.82 -20.70 -18.66
C ILE A 79 62.24 -21.74 -19.62
N SER A 80 61.82 -22.91 -19.11
CA SER A 80 61.20 -23.94 -19.93
C SER A 80 59.91 -23.47 -20.62
N MET A 81 59.10 -22.62 -19.97
CA MET A 81 57.91 -22.04 -20.60
C MET A 81 58.28 -21.07 -21.72
N ALA A 82 59.30 -20.24 -21.53
CA ALA A 82 59.79 -19.34 -22.58
C ALA A 82 60.38 -20.13 -23.77
N GLU A 83 61.15 -21.18 -23.52
CA GLU A 83 61.65 -22.08 -24.57
C GLU A 83 60.51 -22.77 -25.33
N VAL A 84 59.46 -23.20 -24.63
CA VAL A 84 58.26 -23.78 -25.25
C VAL A 84 57.55 -22.74 -26.12
N GLU A 85 57.38 -21.51 -25.64
CA GLU A 85 56.75 -20.40 -26.36
C GLU A 85 57.53 -20.03 -27.63
N ASP A 86 58.86 -19.95 -27.55
CA ASP A 86 59.73 -19.71 -28.70
C ASP A 86 59.62 -20.83 -29.75
N VAL A 87 59.63 -22.10 -29.34
CA VAL A 87 59.45 -23.25 -30.23
C VAL A 87 58.06 -23.22 -30.90
N PHE A 88 57.02 -22.83 -30.16
CA PHE A 88 55.67 -22.66 -30.72
C PHE A 88 55.61 -21.49 -31.72
N HIS A 89 56.31 -20.39 -31.49
CA HIS A 89 56.35 -19.28 -32.45
C HIS A 89 57.14 -19.63 -33.72
N GLU A 90 58.32 -20.25 -33.58
CA GLU A 90 59.20 -20.59 -34.69
C GLU A 90 58.58 -21.70 -35.57
N LYS A 91 58.02 -22.74 -34.96
CA LYS A 91 57.43 -23.88 -35.69
C LYS A 91 55.93 -23.77 -35.91
N GLY A 92 55.22 -22.90 -35.19
CA GLY A 92 53.76 -22.81 -35.24
C GLY A 92 53.22 -22.33 -36.58
N ALA A 93 53.92 -21.40 -37.24
CA ALA A 93 53.52 -20.94 -38.57
C ALA A 93 53.67 -22.07 -39.62
N GLU A 94 54.77 -22.82 -39.57
CA GLU A 94 55.03 -23.95 -40.47
C GLU A 94 54.08 -25.13 -40.18
N LEU A 95 53.84 -25.46 -38.91
CA LEU A 95 52.84 -26.45 -38.51
C LEU A 95 51.43 -26.05 -38.94
N SER A 96 51.06 -24.76 -38.80
CA SER A 96 49.73 -24.29 -39.17
C SER A 96 49.44 -24.53 -40.65
N GLU A 97 50.41 -24.27 -41.53
CA GLU A 97 50.30 -24.54 -42.97
C GLU A 97 50.23 -26.05 -43.28
N VAL A 98 51.08 -26.87 -42.66
CA VAL A 98 51.08 -28.33 -42.85
C VAL A 98 49.82 -29.00 -42.30
N VAL A 99 49.27 -28.48 -41.21
CA VAL A 99 48.09 -29.01 -40.52
C VAL A 99 46.78 -28.49 -41.14
N ARG A 100 46.82 -27.41 -41.94
CA ARG A 100 45.64 -26.83 -42.62
C ARG A 100 44.82 -27.86 -43.42
N PRO A 101 45.43 -28.73 -44.26
CA PRO A 101 44.69 -29.76 -44.99
C PRO A 101 44.08 -30.83 -44.05
N ILE A 102 44.78 -31.17 -42.96
CA ILE A 102 44.28 -32.13 -41.97
C ILE A 102 43.09 -31.54 -41.21
N LYS A 103 43.14 -30.25 -40.83
CA LYS A 103 42.00 -29.52 -40.24
C LYS A 103 40.79 -29.54 -41.16
N GLU A 104 40.98 -29.29 -42.46
CA GLU A 104 39.89 -29.30 -43.43
C GLU A 104 39.28 -30.71 -43.61
N VAL A 105 40.11 -31.75 -43.70
CA VAL A 105 39.62 -33.14 -43.76
C VAL A 105 38.89 -33.52 -42.47
N ASN A 106 39.42 -33.16 -41.31
CA ASN A 106 38.78 -33.42 -40.03
C ASN A 106 37.44 -32.67 -39.91
N ARG A 107 37.36 -31.42 -40.36
CA ARG A 107 36.12 -30.65 -40.41
C ARG A 107 35.06 -31.34 -41.27
N ARG A 108 35.41 -31.75 -42.49
CA ARG A 108 34.49 -32.51 -43.36
C ARG A 108 34.07 -33.83 -42.73
N HIS A 109 35.00 -34.53 -42.08
CA HIS A 109 34.69 -35.76 -41.36
C HIS A 109 33.72 -35.51 -40.20
N GLN A 110 33.92 -34.46 -39.40
CA GLN A 110 33.02 -34.07 -38.30
C GLN A 110 31.64 -33.68 -38.82
N GLN A 111 31.56 -32.92 -39.91
CA GLN A 111 30.29 -32.56 -40.57
C GLN A 111 29.54 -33.80 -41.07
N LEU A 112 30.24 -34.69 -41.79
CA LEU A 112 29.63 -35.94 -42.28
C LEU A 112 29.22 -36.87 -41.15
N LYS A 113 30.04 -36.97 -40.09
CA LYS A 113 29.74 -37.78 -38.91
C LYS A 113 28.49 -37.24 -38.21
N THR A 114 28.42 -35.94 -37.96
CA THR A 114 27.24 -35.32 -37.32
C THR A 114 25.98 -35.53 -38.16
N THR A 115 26.07 -35.36 -39.47
CA THR A 115 24.96 -35.66 -40.38
C THR A 115 24.57 -37.14 -40.38
N SER A 116 25.55 -38.04 -40.31
CA SER A 116 25.33 -39.50 -40.24
C SER A 116 24.66 -39.90 -38.92
N ASP A 117 25.09 -39.33 -37.80
CA ASP A 117 24.54 -39.62 -36.48
C ASP A 117 23.07 -39.16 -36.39
N HIS A 118 22.71 -38.08 -37.09
CA HIS A 118 21.37 -37.52 -37.13
C HIS A 118 20.53 -37.94 -38.35
N ILE A 119 21.02 -38.85 -39.20
CA ILE A 119 20.42 -39.12 -40.52
C ILE A 119 18.96 -39.58 -40.41
N HIS A 120 18.65 -40.38 -39.39
CA HIS A 120 17.28 -40.85 -39.14
C HIS A 120 16.34 -39.68 -38.82
N ASN A 121 16.79 -38.75 -37.99
CA ASN A 121 15.99 -37.58 -37.61
C ASN A 121 15.80 -36.63 -38.80
N ILE A 122 16.83 -36.45 -39.64
CA ILE A 122 16.76 -35.62 -40.84
C ILE A 122 15.70 -36.14 -41.82
N PHE A 123 15.60 -37.45 -42.06
CA PHE A 123 14.57 -37.98 -42.97
C PHE A 123 13.15 -37.93 -42.40
N ASN A 124 13.01 -37.96 -41.08
CA ASN A 124 11.72 -38.00 -40.40
C ASN A 124 11.16 -36.61 -40.05
N VAL A 125 11.85 -35.51 -40.37
CA VAL A 125 11.44 -34.15 -39.99
C VAL A 125 9.99 -33.83 -40.40
N PRO A 126 9.54 -34.05 -41.65
CA PRO A 126 8.16 -33.68 -42.03
C PRO A 126 7.09 -34.46 -41.26
N GLN A 127 7.33 -35.75 -41.01
CA GLN A 127 6.42 -36.58 -40.23
C GLN A 127 6.42 -36.14 -38.76
N ALA A 128 7.59 -35.94 -38.17
CA ALA A 128 7.73 -35.52 -36.78
C ALA A 128 7.15 -34.11 -36.54
N VAL A 129 7.25 -33.20 -37.50
CA VAL A 129 6.60 -31.87 -37.45
C VAL A 129 5.08 -32.01 -37.45
N SER A 130 4.53 -32.83 -38.35
CA SER A 130 3.09 -33.11 -38.41
C SER A 130 2.56 -33.74 -37.11
N GLU A 131 3.24 -34.77 -36.60
CA GLU A 131 2.90 -35.42 -35.33
C GLU A 131 2.96 -34.43 -34.15
N THR A 132 4.00 -33.59 -34.11
CA THR A 132 4.14 -32.58 -33.05
C THR A 132 3.04 -31.53 -33.14
N HIS A 133 2.61 -31.15 -34.33
CA HIS A 133 1.51 -30.21 -34.53
C HIS A 133 0.19 -30.77 -33.98
N GLU A 134 -0.11 -32.05 -34.22
CA GLU A 134 -1.29 -32.71 -33.65
C GLU A 134 -1.20 -32.85 -32.12
N LEU A 135 -0.01 -33.18 -31.57
CA LEU A 135 0.19 -33.22 -30.12
C LEU A 135 -0.04 -31.87 -29.44
N ILE A 136 0.33 -30.76 -30.09
CA ILE A 136 0.05 -29.40 -29.59
C ILE A 136 -1.47 -29.15 -29.59
N LYS A 137 -2.18 -29.53 -30.66
CA LYS A 137 -3.65 -29.39 -30.74
C LYS A 137 -4.36 -30.22 -29.67
N GLU A 138 -3.90 -31.43 -29.40
CA GLU A 138 -4.43 -32.30 -28.34
C GLU A 138 -4.09 -31.83 -26.92
N GLY A 139 -3.20 -30.83 -26.78
CA GLY A 139 -2.75 -30.32 -25.48
C GLY A 139 -1.74 -31.21 -24.76
N LYS A 140 -1.12 -32.18 -25.45
CA LYS A 140 -0.05 -33.04 -24.92
C LYS A 140 1.31 -32.35 -24.99
N LEU A 141 1.43 -31.25 -24.24
CA LEU A 141 2.53 -30.29 -24.39
C LEU A 141 3.92 -30.87 -24.08
N LEU A 142 4.04 -31.85 -23.17
CA LEU A 142 5.34 -32.47 -22.85
C LEU A 142 5.87 -33.34 -24.00
N GLU A 143 5.00 -34.11 -24.63
CA GLU A 143 5.36 -34.95 -25.78
C GLU A 143 5.67 -34.08 -26.98
N ALA A 144 4.86 -33.05 -27.23
CA ALA A 144 5.12 -32.06 -28.25
C ALA A 144 6.47 -31.34 -28.03
N HIS A 145 6.75 -30.92 -26.80
CA HIS A 145 8.02 -30.28 -26.44
C HIS A 145 9.21 -31.20 -26.65
N ARG A 146 9.09 -32.49 -26.29
CA ARG A 146 10.15 -33.48 -26.52
C ARG A 146 10.47 -33.62 -28.00
N ASN A 147 9.46 -33.83 -28.84
CA ASN A 147 9.66 -33.99 -30.28
C ASN A 147 10.26 -32.72 -30.90
N LEU A 148 9.73 -31.55 -30.53
CA LEU A 148 10.28 -30.26 -30.97
C LEU A 148 11.73 -30.07 -30.53
N SER A 149 12.07 -30.42 -29.29
CA SER A 149 13.43 -30.31 -28.76
C SER A 149 14.41 -31.21 -29.50
N GLU A 150 14.02 -32.45 -29.84
CA GLU A 150 14.85 -33.38 -30.61
C GLU A 150 15.12 -32.86 -32.04
N LEU A 151 14.11 -32.25 -32.67
CA LEU A 151 14.22 -31.63 -34.00
C LEU A 151 15.09 -30.38 -33.97
N GLU A 152 14.86 -29.48 -33.01
CA GLU A 152 15.67 -28.26 -32.84
C GLU A 152 17.12 -28.60 -32.46
N HIS A 153 17.36 -29.59 -31.59
CA HIS A 153 18.70 -30.04 -31.26
C HIS A 153 19.45 -30.56 -32.49
N THR A 154 18.77 -31.37 -33.32
CA THR A 154 19.35 -31.87 -34.58
C THR A 154 19.72 -30.71 -35.51
N ARG A 155 18.81 -29.74 -35.69
CA ARG A 155 19.07 -28.54 -36.49
C ARG A 155 20.26 -27.75 -35.93
N ASP A 156 20.27 -27.49 -34.64
CA ASP A 156 21.27 -26.64 -33.98
C ASP A 156 22.66 -27.29 -34.04
N GLU A 157 22.78 -28.60 -33.85
CA GLU A 157 24.03 -29.35 -34.05
C GLU A 157 24.55 -29.23 -35.50
N LEU A 158 23.69 -29.44 -36.50
CA LEU A 158 24.07 -29.33 -37.91
C LEU A 158 24.52 -27.91 -38.27
N LEU A 159 23.80 -26.88 -37.78
CA LEU A 159 24.16 -25.48 -37.99
C LEU A 159 25.47 -25.11 -37.28
N MET A 160 25.67 -25.59 -36.04
CA MET A 160 26.93 -25.37 -35.33
C MET A 160 28.12 -25.96 -36.09
N GLN A 161 27.99 -27.17 -36.67
CA GLN A 161 29.06 -27.76 -37.49
C GLN A 161 29.29 -27.04 -38.82
N LEU A 162 28.25 -26.39 -39.36
CA LEU A 162 28.36 -25.59 -40.58
C LEU A 162 29.10 -24.27 -40.34
N TYR A 163 28.83 -23.61 -39.21
CA TYR A 163 29.39 -22.31 -38.86
C TYR A 163 30.70 -22.37 -38.05
N HIS A 164 31.16 -23.57 -37.72
CA HIS A 164 32.40 -23.76 -36.97
C HIS A 164 33.66 -23.59 -37.85
N GLY A 165 34.52 -22.63 -37.49
CA GLY A 165 35.85 -22.40 -38.08
C GLY A 165 35.97 -21.11 -38.92
N ASP A 166 37.20 -20.78 -39.36
CA ASP A 166 37.54 -19.51 -40.05
C ASP A 166 36.94 -19.39 -41.47
N ASP A 167 36.65 -20.51 -42.13
CA ASP A 167 35.96 -20.59 -43.44
C ASP A 167 34.46 -20.92 -43.25
N ALA A 168 33.81 -20.28 -42.27
CA ALA A 168 32.38 -20.45 -42.01
C ALA A 168 31.57 -20.14 -43.28
N TYR A 169 30.70 -21.06 -43.69
CA TYR A 169 29.85 -20.87 -44.86
C TYR A 169 28.82 -19.75 -44.58
N VAL A 170 28.96 -18.59 -45.24
CA VAL A 170 28.27 -17.35 -44.86
C VAL A 170 26.85 -17.21 -45.46
N ASP A 171 26.40 -18.13 -46.32
CA ASP A 171 25.10 -17.95 -46.95
C ASP A 171 23.94 -18.17 -45.96
N LYS A 172 23.28 -17.08 -45.58
CA LYS A 172 22.09 -17.05 -44.72
C LYS A 172 20.89 -17.78 -45.35
N ASN A 173 20.92 -18.02 -46.66
CA ASN A 173 19.95 -18.83 -47.39
C ASN A 173 20.40 -20.28 -47.59
N THR A 174 21.20 -20.82 -46.68
CA THR A 174 21.53 -22.25 -46.68
C THR A 174 20.24 -23.08 -46.75
N SER A 175 20.21 -24.10 -47.60
CA SER A 175 19.08 -25.02 -47.75
C SER A 175 18.61 -25.63 -46.43
N LEU A 176 19.51 -25.75 -45.45
CA LEU A 176 19.22 -26.24 -44.10
C LEU A 176 18.31 -25.31 -43.30
N HIS A 177 18.46 -23.98 -43.41
CA HIS A 177 17.58 -23.03 -42.71
C HIS A 177 16.15 -23.13 -43.23
N HIS A 178 15.99 -23.20 -44.56
CA HIS A 178 14.67 -23.35 -45.18
C HIS A 178 14.05 -24.72 -44.85
N TYR A 179 14.85 -25.79 -44.81
CA TYR A 179 14.36 -27.12 -44.45
C TYR A 179 13.76 -27.20 -43.05
N TYR A 180 14.30 -26.44 -42.10
CA TYR A 180 13.85 -26.39 -40.71
C TYR A 180 13.00 -25.16 -40.37
N GLU A 181 12.54 -24.39 -41.36
CA GLU A 181 11.79 -23.16 -41.15
C GLU A 181 10.47 -23.40 -40.40
N GLU A 182 9.78 -24.51 -40.70
CA GLU A 182 8.53 -24.90 -40.04
C GLU A 182 8.68 -25.09 -38.52
N LEU A 183 9.89 -25.41 -38.03
CA LEU A 183 10.14 -25.54 -36.59
C LEU A 183 9.93 -24.22 -35.84
N ILE A 184 10.20 -23.08 -36.47
CA ILE A 184 10.00 -21.76 -35.86
C ILE A 184 8.51 -21.53 -35.61
N GLY A 185 7.68 -21.85 -36.60
CA GLY A 185 6.21 -21.79 -36.49
C GLY A 185 5.68 -22.76 -35.43
N LEU A 186 6.19 -23.99 -35.41
CA LEU A 186 5.82 -25.01 -34.43
C LEU A 186 6.19 -24.61 -33.00
N SER A 187 7.39 -24.05 -32.80
CA SER A 187 7.81 -23.48 -31.52
C SER A 187 6.94 -22.28 -31.11
N GLY A 188 6.50 -21.46 -32.07
CA GLY A 188 5.55 -20.38 -31.84
C GLY A 188 4.20 -20.88 -31.34
N ASN A 189 3.65 -21.92 -31.99
CA ASN A 189 2.38 -22.55 -31.61
C ASN A 189 2.45 -23.18 -30.20
N LEU A 190 3.53 -23.91 -29.90
CA LEU A 190 3.74 -24.44 -28.55
C LEU A 190 3.81 -23.31 -27.53
N GLY A 191 4.56 -22.24 -27.84
CA GLY A 191 4.63 -21.04 -27.02
C GLY A 191 3.25 -20.45 -26.76
N GLN A 192 2.41 -20.30 -27.79
CA GLN A 192 1.06 -19.76 -27.64
C GLN A 192 0.19 -20.59 -26.68
N SER A 193 0.24 -21.92 -26.75
CA SER A 193 -0.44 -22.80 -25.78
C SER A 193 0.07 -22.59 -24.35
N LEU A 194 1.38 -22.41 -24.16
CA LEU A 194 1.96 -22.08 -22.85
C LEU A 194 1.46 -20.72 -22.34
N TRP A 195 1.42 -19.70 -23.20
CA TRP A 195 0.97 -18.36 -22.85
C TRP A 195 -0.50 -18.32 -22.44
N MET A 196 -1.37 -19.11 -23.09
CA MET A 196 -2.76 -19.27 -22.66
C MET A 196 -2.86 -19.88 -21.25
N ILE A 197 -2.04 -20.89 -20.95
CA ILE A 197 -1.99 -21.50 -19.61
C ILE A 197 -1.50 -20.48 -18.57
N MET A 198 -0.43 -19.73 -18.88
CA MET A 198 0.10 -18.72 -17.96
C MET A 198 -0.88 -17.56 -17.75
N ASN A 199 -1.61 -17.15 -18.80
CA ASN A 199 -2.63 -16.11 -18.70
C ASN A 199 -3.80 -16.52 -17.78
N SER A 200 -4.10 -17.82 -17.68
CA SER A 200 -5.10 -18.37 -16.76
C SER A 200 -4.48 -19.02 -15.51
N ALA A 201 -3.23 -18.67 -15.15
CA ALA A 201 -2.50 -19.35 -14.10
C ALA A 201 -3.21 -19.29 -12.74
N THR A 202 -3.80 -18.15 -12.35
CA THR A 202 -4.45 -18.03 -11.03
C THR A 202 -5.63 -18.99 -10.85
N LEU A 203 -6.39 -19.24 -11.92
CA LEU A 203 -7.50 -20.20 -11.94
C LEU A 203 -6.98 -21.65 -12.03
N LEU A 204 -6.01 -21.90 -12.92
CA LEU A 204 -5.50 -23.24 -13.15
C LEU A 204 -4.70 -23.79 -11.98
N VAL A 205 -4.08 -22.93 -11.18
CA VAL A 205 -3.39 -23.33 -9.94
C VAL A 205 -4.33 -24.00 -8.95
N THR A 206 -5.62 -23.64 -8.93
CA THR A 206 -6.62 -24.27 -8.05
C THR A 206 -7.36 -25.42 -8.73
N GLU A 207 -7.73 -25.29 -10.01
CA GLU A 207 -8.54 -26.29 -10.72
C GLU A 207 -7.71 -27.46 -11.26
N ASN A 208 -6.55 -27.15 -11.86
CA ASN A 208 -5.69 -28.14 -12.48
C ASN A 208 -4.19 -27.75 -12.42
N PRO A 209 -3.55 -27.93 -11.23
CA PRO A 209 -2.16 -27.57 -11.00
C PRO A 209 -1.18 -28.18 -12.01
N THR A 210 -1.50 -29.39 -12.50
CA THR A 210 -0.61 -30.15 -13.38
C THR A 210 -0.34 -29.45 -14.71
N LYS A 211 -1.29 -28.67 -15.23
CA LYS A 211 -1.11 -27.89 -16.47
C LYS A 211 -0.10 -26.76 -16.29
N VAL A 212 -0.18 -26.06 -15.16
CA VAL A 212 0.74 -24.95 -14.82
C VAL A 212 2.15 -25.50 -14.60
N VAL A 213 2.28 -26.57 -13.80
CA VAL A 213 3.58 -27.23 -13.58
C VAL A 213 4.17 -27.75 -14.90
N THR A 214 3.34 -28.33 -15.77
CA THR A 214 3.77 -28.79 -17.10
C THR A 214 4.31 -27.64 -17.96
N ALA A 215 3.59 -26.53 -18.02
CA ALA A 215 4.03 -25.35 -18.76
C ALA A 215 5.35 -24.80 -18.21
N LEU A 216 5.47 -24.65 -16.89
CA LEU A 216 6.68 -24.17 -16.23
C LEU A 216 7.88 -25.12 -16.41
N ARG A 217 7.65 -26.44 -16.38
CA ARG A 217 8.69 -27.43 -16.67
C ARG A 217 9.27 -27.27 -18.07
N ILE A 218 8.41 -26.99 -19.05
CA ILE A 218 8.83 -26.74 -20.43
C ILE A 218 9.64 -25.44 -20.50
N ILE A 219 9.14 -24.35 -19.91
CA ILE A 219 9.81 -23.04 -19.88
C ILE A 219 11.21 -23.15 -19.25
N GLU A 220 11.32 -23.76 -18.08
CA GLU A 220 12.60 -23.92 -17.38
C GLU A 220 13.57 -24.85 -18.12
N ARG A 221 13.05 -25.83 -18.86
CA ARG A 221 13.90 -26.70 -19.69
C ARG A 221 14.45 -25.93 -20.89
N GLU A 222 13.63 -25.11 -21.54
CA GLU A 222 14.07 -24.25 -22.65
C GLU A 222 15.09 -23.21 -22.19
N GLU A 223 14.92 -22.61 -21.01
CA GLU A 223 15.88 -21.64 -20.47
C GLU A 223 17.25 -22.28 -20.17
N ARG A 224 17.26 -23.54 -19.69
CA ARG A 224 18.51 -24.29 -19.51
C ARG A 224 19.18 -24.62 -20.84
N ILE A 225 18.40 -25.00 -21.86
CA ILE A 225 18.92 -25.26 -23.21
C ILE A 225 19.52 -23.97 -23.78
N ASP A 226 18.82 -22.84 -23.66
CA ASP A 226 19.30 -21.54 -24.09
C ASP A 226 20.63 -21.17 -23.40
N THR A 227 20.73 -21.38 -22.08
CA THR A 227 21.97 -21.10 -21.31
C THR A 227 23.13 -21.97 -21.80
N MET A 228 22.93 -23.28 -21.91
CA MET A 228 23.96 -24.22 -22.38
C MET A 228 24.38 -23.94 -23.82
N LEU A 229 23.43 -23.56 -24.68
CA LEU A 229 23.70 -23.23 -26.08
C LEU A 229 24.53 -21.95 -26.19
N VAL A 230 24.19 -20.89 -25.44
CA VAL A 230 24.97 -19.65 -25.41
C VAL A 230 26.41 -19.92 -24.99
N GLU A 231 26.64 -20.67 -23.91
CA GLU A 231 27.98 -21.06 -23.47
C GLU A 231 28.75 -21.85 -24.55
N THR A 232 28.07 -22.77 -25.24
CA THR A 232 28.67 -23.58 -26.31
C THR A 232 29.03 -22.74 -27.53
N LEU A 233 28.18 -21.79 -27.90
CA LEU A 233 28.38 -20.88 -29.02
C LEU A 233 29.53 -19.91 -28.75
N ASP A 234 29.62 -19.39 -27.52
CA ASP A 234 30.71 -18.52 -27.09
C ASP A 234 32.07 -19.24 -27.15
N LEU A 235 32.14 -20.49 -26.68
CA LEU A 235 33.35 -21.32 -26.79
C LEU A 235 33.78 -21.59 -28.24
N LYS A 236 32.81 -21.70 -29.15
CA LYS A 236 33.04 -21.95 -30.58
C LYS A 236 33.24 -20.67 -31.40
N GLY A 237 33.09 -19.49 -30.80
CA GLY A 237 33.15 -18.20 -31.49
C GLY A 237 32.02 -17.98 -32.50
N ILE A 238 30.88 -18.68 -32.35
CA ILE A 238 29.74 -18.58 -33.26
C ILE A 238 28.74 -17.56 -32.69
N PRO A 239 28.35 -16.52 -33.44
CA PRO A 239 27.38 -15.56 -32.95
C PRO A 239 25.99 -16.22 -32.81
N PRO A 240 25.24 -15.96 -31.71
CA PRO A 240 23.91 -16.55 -31.49
C PRO A 240 22.90 -16.30 -32.63
N SER A 241 23.07 -15.22 -33.39
CA SER A 241 22.24 -14.91 -34.55
C SER A 241 22.27 -15.96 -35.67
N GLN A 242 23.24 -16.88 -35.64
CA GLN A 242 23.35 -17.96 -36.63
C GLN A 242 22.43 -19.14 -36.32
N ILE A 243 21.91 -19.25 -35.10
CA ILE A 243 20.96 -20.28 -34.69
C ILE A 243 19.55 -19.65 -34.64
N PRO A 244 18.65 -19.99 -35.57
CA PRO A 244 17.33 -19.37 -35.64
C PRO A 244 16.49 -19.64 -34.39
N GLY A 245 15.91 -18.57 -33.84
CA GLY A 245 14.97 -18.64 -32.73
C GLY A 245 15.60 -18.86 -31.34
N ARG A 246 16.94 -18.84 -31.22
CA ARG A 246 17.67 -18.98 -29.95
C ARG A 246 18.45 -17.69 -29.61
N PRO A 247 18.56 -17.30 -28.32
CA PRO A 247 17.81 -17.82 -27.18
C PRO A 247 16.34 -17.38 -27.23
N LYS A 248 15.43 -18.27 -26.79
CA LYS A 248 13.98 -18.04 -26.79
C LYS A 248 13.53 -17.11 -25.66
N LYS A 249 14.22 -17.10 -24.51
CA LYS A 249 13.92 -16.26 -23.33
C LYS A 249 12.47 -16.42 -22.84
N TRP A 250 11.99 -17.66 -22.79
CA TRP A 250 10.60 -17.95 -22.43
C TRP A 250 10.27 -17.64 -20.98
N ARG A 251 11.26 -17.58 -20.09
CA ARG A 251 11.05 -17.13 -18.72
C ARG A 251 10.59 -15.66 -18.66
N SER A 252 11.21 -14.77 -19.43
CA SER A 252 10.80 -13.36 -19.47
C SER A 252 9.40 -13.19 -20.04
N LYS A 253 9.06 -13.90 -21.13
CA LYS A 253 7.72 -13.91 -21.70
C LYS A 253 6.67 -14.47 -20.74
N CYS A 254 7.01 -15.51 -19.98
CA CYS A 254 6.13 -16.06 -18.94
C CYS A 254 5.75 -15.01 -17.91
N ILE A 255 6.73 -14.24 -17.42
CA ILE A 255 6.50 -13.13 -16.48
C ILE A 255 5.62 -12.06 -17.12
N GLU A 256 5.91 -11.65 -18.36
CA GLU A 256 5.11 -10.69 -19.12
C GLU A 256 3.64 -11.14 -19.27
N MET A 257 3.39 -12.43 -19.56
CA MET A 257 2.04 -12.98 -19.68
C MET A 257 1.30 -12.99 -18.33
N LEU A 258 2.00 -13.25 -17.22
CA LEU A 258 1.42 -13.13 -15.88
C LEU A 258 1.06 -11.68 -15.55
N GLU A 259 1.93 -10.72 -15.91
CA GLU A 259 1.65 -9.28 -15.74
C GLU A 259 0.43 -8.86 -16.57
N THR A 260 0.40 -9.27 -17.83
CA THR A 260 -0.70 -8.99 -18.76
C THR A 260 -2.02 -9.57 -18.26
N SER A 261 -2.00 -10.78 -17.69
CA SER A 261 -3.18 -11.39 -17.06
C SER A 261 -3.74 -10.54 -15.92
N ILE A 262 -2.87 -10.01 -15.07
CA ILE A 262 -3.27 -9.14 -13.96
C ILE A 262 -3.81 -7.82 -14.49
N SER A 263 -3.11 -7.17 -15.43
CA SER A 263 -3.56 -5.91 -16.05
C SER A 263 -4.92 -6.05 -16.73
N ASN A 264 -5.11 -7.09 -17.56
CA ASN A 264 -6.38 -7.35 -18.24
C ASN A 264 -7.54 -7.55 -17.26
N LYS A 265 -7.28 -8.13 -16.07
CA LYS A 265 -8.30 -8.24 -15.02
C LYS A 265 -8.68 -6.88 -14.48
N PHE A 266 -7.72 -6.02 -14.15
CA PHE A 266 -8.03 -4.66 -13.70
C PHE A 266 -8.75 -3.85 -14.78
N GLU A 267 -8.34 -3.95 -16.05
CA GLU A 267 -9.04 -3.33 -17.18
C GLU A 267 -10.47 -3.84 -17.32
N SER A 268 -10.71 -5.14 -17.15
CA SER A 268 -12.06 -5.72 -17.21
C SER A 268 -12.98 -5.27 -16.05
N LEU A 269 -12.38 -4.77 -14.97
CA LEU A 269 -13.09 -4.26 -13.80
C LEU A 269 -13.34 -2.75 -13.88
N GLU A 270 -12.77 -2.05 -14.88
CA GLU A 270 -13.00 -0.63 -15.07
C GLU A 270 -14.50 -0.38 -15.31
N THR A 271 -15.06 0.53 -14.51
CA THR A 271 -16.50 0.83 -14.55
C THR A 271 -16.81 1.80 -15.68
N THR A 272 -17.79 1.48 -16.52
CA THR A 272 -18.25 2.37 -17.59
C THR A 272 -18.93 3.61 -17.01
N SER A 273 -18.77 4.76 -17.66
CA SER A 273 -19.38 6.04 -17.25
C SER A 273 -20.90 6.00 -17.07
N GLU A 274 -21.58 5.08 -17.76
CA GLU A 274 -23.05 4.92 -17.75
C GLU A 274 -23.57 4.29 -16.44
N GLN A 275 -22.85 3.30 -15.89
CA GLN A 275 -23.23 2.63 -14.63
C GLN A 275 -23.16 3.57 -13.40
N ARG A 276 -22.33 4.62 -13.49
CA ARG A 276 -22.13 5.62 -12.44
C ARG A 276 -23.32 6.57 -12.26
N ILE A 277 -24.06 6.84 -13.33
CA ILE A 277 -25.18 7.79 -13.32
C ILE A 277 -26.45 7.10 -12.79
N GLU A 278 -26.60 5.81 -13.06
CA GLU A 278 -27.81 5.05 -12.72
C GLU A 278 -27.78 4.49 -11.28
N ASN A 279 -26.61 4.09 -10.77
CA ASN A 279 -26.50 3.50 -9.43
C ASN A 279 -25.84 4.45 -8.42
N LYS A 280 -26.55 4.80 -7.34
CA LYS A 280 -26.03 5.65 -6.24
C LYS A 280 -24.95 4.96 -5.40
N ASP A 281 -24.85 3.64 -5.47
CA ASP A 281 -23.90 2.82 -4.70
C ASP A 281 -22.86 2.13 -5.62
N TRP A 282 -22.71 2.61 -6.86
CA TRP A 282 -21.80 2.07 -7.87
C TRP A 282 -20.37 1.90 -7.35
N LEU A 283 -19.88 2.86 -6.54
CA LEU A 283 -18.51 2.84 -6.04
C LEU A 283 -18.30 1.69 -5.05
N MET A 284 -19.28 1.42 -4.19
CA MET A 284 -19.19 0.33 -3.22
C MET A 284 -19.19 -1.02 -3.93
N GLU A 285 -20.04 -1.20 -4.94
CA GLU A 285 -20.07 -2.40 -5.77
C GLU A 285 -18.74 -2.62 -6.51
N HIS A 286 -18.22 -1.58 -7.17
CA HIS A 286 -16.95 -1.63 -7.88
C HIS A 286 -15.78 -1.98 -6.93
N LEU A 287 -15.66 -1.27 -5.81
CA LEU A 287 -14.61 -1.52 -4.81
C LEU A 287 -14.71 -2.92 -4.20
N SER A 288 -15.92 -3.42 -3.97
CA SER A 288 -16.15 -4.79 -3.51
C SER A 288 -15.70 -5.82 -4.55
N GLU A 289 -16.00 -5.60 -5.82
CA GLU A 289 -15.62 -6.51 -6.90
C GLU A 289 -14.10 -6.53 -7.14
N VAL A 290 -13.46 -5.36 -7.07
CA VAL A 290 -11.99 -5.24 -7.10
C VAL A 290 -11.37 -6.01 -5.92
N ALA A 291 -11.85 -5.77 -4.69
CA ALA A 291 -11.34 -6.46 -3.51
C ALA A 291 -11.53 -7.98 -3.60
N ARG A 292 -12.70 -8.43 -4.05
CA ARG A 292 -13.03 -9.86 -4.24
C ARG A 292 -12.09 -10.52 -5.23
N THR A 293 -11.87 -9.90 -6.39
CA THR A 293 -10.98 -10.43 -7.44
C THR A 293 -9.54 -10.54 -6.93
N CYS A 294 -9.04 -9.48 -6.29
CA CYS A 294 -7.71 -9.47 -5.69
C CYS A 294 -7.56 -10.56 -4.62
N TYR A 295 -8.56 -10.70 -3.74
CA TYR A 295 -8.56 -11.68 -2.68
C TYR A 295 -8.51 -13.11 -3.22
N MET A 296 -9.38 -13.45 -4.18
CA MET A 296 -9.43 -14.80 -4.76
C MET A 296 -8.12 -15.20 -5.43
N ASP A 297 -7.53 -14.30 -6.22
CA ASP A 297 -6.29 -14.58 -6.92
C ASP A 297 -5.09 -14.71 -5.97
N LEU A 298 -4.96 -13.80 -4.99
CA LEU A 298 -3.89 -13.89 -3.99
C LEU A 298 -4.05 -15.12 -3.11
N GLN A 299 -5.29 -15.50 -2.75
CA GLN A 299 -5.56 -16.73 -2.02
C GLN A 299 -5.13 -17.97 -2.83
N ALA A 300 -5.50 -18.03 -4.11
CA ALA A 300 -5.13 -19.13 -5.01
C ALA A 300 -3.60 -19.27 -5.12
N ILE A 301 -2.89 -18.16 -5.31
CA ILE A 301 -1.43 -18.16 -5.46
C ILE A 301 -0.71 -18.50 -4.15
N THR A 302 -1.15 -17.95 -3.02
CA THR A 302 -0.52 -18.23 -1.71
C THR A 302 -0.78 -19.67 -1.24
N THR A 303 -1.98 -20.21 -1.49
CA THR A 303 -2.37 -21.55 -1.03
C THR A 303 -1.81 -22.66 -1.91
N ALA A 304 -1.94 -22.53 -3.23
CA ALA A 304 -1.58 -23.58 -4.19
C ALA A 304 -0.47 -23.14 -5.17
N GLY A 305 -0.38 -21.85 -5.51
CA GLY A 305 0.58 -21.34 -6.50
C GLY A 305 2.02 -21.52 -6.08
N VAL A 306 2.35 -21.31 -4.81
CA VAL A 306 3.71 -21.49 -4.28
C VAL A 306 4.26 -22.91 -4.51
N GLN A 307 3.38 -23.93 -4.52
CA GLN A 307 3.80 -25.32 -4.76
C GLN A 307 3.98 -25.64 -6.26
N CYS A 308 3.33 -24.87 -7.14
CA CYS A 308 3.38 -25.07 -8.59
C CYS A 308 4.60 -24.40 -9.25
N PHE A 309 5.09 -23.32 -8.67
CA PHE A 309 6.17 -22.50 -9.24
C PHE A 309 7.53 -22.82 -8.62
N PRO A 310 8.64 -22.77 -9.38
CA PRO A 310 9.98 -22.88 -8.81
C PRO A 310 10.27 -21.73 -7.82
N PRO A 311 11.03 -21.97 -6.73
CA PRO A 311 11.34 -20.94 -5.74
C PRO A 311 12.01 -19.69 -6.31
N SER A 312 12.74 -19.82 -7.43
CA SER A 312 13.40 -18.69 -8.10
C SER A 312 12.44 -17.64 -8.68
N TYR A 313 11.15 -17.95 -8.78
CA TYR A 313 10.14 -17.00 -9.28
C TYR A 313 9.59 -16.09 -8.17
N ASP A 314 9.71 -16.50 -6.91
CA ASP A 314 9.09 -15.81 -5.76
C ASP A 314 7.65 -15.37 -6.06
N ILE A 315 6.82 -16.34 -6.50
CA ILE A 315 5.54 -16.06 -7.15
C ILE A 315 4.57 -15.31 -6.23
N ALA A 316 4.59 -15.60 -4.93
CA ALA A 316 3.75 -14.92 -3.96
C ALA A 316 4.12 -13.43 -3.88
N ALA A 317 5.40 -13.10 -3.67
CA ALA A 317 5.85 -11.71 -3.61
C ALA A 317 5.62 -10.97 -4.95
N PHE A 318 5.84 -11.66 -6.07
CA PHE A 318 5.55 -11.12 -7.41
C PHE A 318 4.08 -10.70 -7.54
N PHE A 319 3.15 -11.60 -7.22
CA PHE A 319 1.71 -11.31 -7.27
C PHE A 319 1.32 -10.20 -6.30
N ILE A 320 1.78 -10.25 -5.05
CA ILE A 320 1.50 -9.21 -4.03
C ILE A 320 1.93 -7.83 -4.54
N LYS A 321 3.14 -7.71 -5.10
CA LYS A 321 3.66 -6.45 -5.64
C LYS A 321 2.85 -5.95 -6.84
N ARG A 322 2.42 -6.85 -7.73
CA ARG A 322 1.65 -6.49 -8.94
C ARG A 322 0.21 -6.08 -8.59
N TYR A 323 -0.46 -6.79 -7.69
CA TYR A 323 -1.78 -6.41 -7.20
C TYR A 323 -1.74 -5.11 -6.39
N HIS A 324 -0.71 -4.91 -5.56
CA HIS A 324 -0.49 -3.63 -4.86
C HIS A 324 -0.39 -2.45 -5.84
N ARG A 325 0.35 -2.61 -6.94
CA ARG A 325 0.44 -1.61 -8.00
C ARG A 325 -0.91 -1.37 -8.70
N GLY A 326 -1.62 -2.44 -9.08
CA GLY A 326 -2.94 -2.32 -9.72
C GLY A 326 -3.97 -1.63 -8.83
N LEU A 327 -3.97 -1.93 -7.52
CA LEU A 327 -4.81 -1.23 -6.54
C LEU A 327 -4.49 0.27 -6.45
N ILE A 328 -3.21 0.64 -6.47
CA ILE A 328 -2.80 2.06 -6.52
C ILE A 328 -3.34 2.74 -7.79
N GLU A 329 -3.25 2.08 -8.94
CA GLU A 329 -3.72 2.61 -10.22
C GLU A 329 -5.23 2.84 -10.20
N VAL A 330 -6.01 1.86 -9.71
CA VAL A 330 -7.46 2.00 -9.50
C VAL A 330 -7.77 3.17 -8.57
N ILE A 331 -7.07 3.29 -7.44
CA ILE A 331 -7.25 4.40 -6.49
C ILE A 331 -6.96 5.75 -7.16
N CYS A 332 -5.86 5.88 -7.89
CA CYS A 332 -5.50 7.10 -8.61
C CYS A 332 -6.56 7.46 -9.67
N GLN A 333 -7.01 6.49 -10.46
CA GLN A 333 -8.08 6.68 -11.44
C GLN A 333 -9.37 7.19 -10.75
N LEU A 334 -9.75 6.59 -9.62
CA LEU A 334 -10.92 7.03 -8.83
C LEU A 334 -10.80 8.47 -8.36
N ILE A 335 -9.61 8.89 -7.92
CA ILE A 335 -9.34 10.26 -7.44
C ILE A 335 -9.40 11.25 -8.59
N ASP A 336 -8.75 10.94 -9.72
CA ASP A 336 -8.69 11.80 -10.90
C ASP A 336 -10.09 12.02 -11.51
N MET A 337 -11.02 11.11 -11.28
CA MET A 337 -12.43 11.25 -11.69
C MET A 337 -13.22 12.29 -10.89
N GLY A 338 -12.69 12.86 -9.81
CA GLY A 338 -13.35 13.89 -9.01
C GLY A 338 -14.51 13.36 -8.17
N LEU A 339 -14.18 12.81 -6.99
CA LEU A 339 -15.16 12.22 -6.08
C LEU A 339 -15.90 13.27 -5.24
N ASN A 340 -17.17 12.99 -4.92
CA ASN A 340 -17.93 13.75 -3.94
C ASN A 340 -17.57 13.30 -2.50
N ALA A 341 -18.02 14.04 -1.48
CA ALA A 341 -17.66 13.79 -0.09
C ALA A 341 -18.03 12.37 0.37
N ARG A 342 -19.19 11.86 -0.03
CA ARG A 342 -19.65 10.49 0.31
C ARG A 342 -18.74 9.43 -0.31
N ASP A 343 -18.38 9.63 -1.57
CA ASP A 343 -17.52 8.72 -2.32
C ASP A 343 -16.08 8.73 -1.78
N ILE A 344 -15.56 9.91 -1.40
CA ILE A 344 -14.25 10.03 -0.72
C ILE A 344 -14.26 9.25 0.60
N ILE A 345 -15.31 9.41 1.41
CA ILE A 345 -15.44 8.67 2.68
C ILE A 345 -15.45 7.16 2.43
N THR A 346 -16.24 6.71 1.45
CA THR A 346 -16.37 5.29 1.10
C THR A 346 -15.03 4.71 0.67
N LEU A 347 -14.30 5.42 -0.20
CA LEU A 347 -12.97 5.02 -0.65
C LEU A 347 -11.98 4.95 0.51
N MET A 348 -11.98 5.94 1.40
CA MET A 348 -11.04 6.01 2.53
C MET A 348 -11.25 4.86 3.52
N ILE A 349 -12.51 4.54 3.83
CA ILE A 349 -12.86 3.39 4.68
C ILE A 349 -12.39 2.10 4.02
N TRP A 350 -12.72 1.92 2.74
CA TRP A 350 -12.33 0.72 1.99
C TRP A 350 -10.81 0.51 1.93
N ILE A 351 -10.02 1.59 1.77
CA ILE A 351 -8.55 1.51 1.83
C ILE A 351 -8.04 1.04 3.20
N GLY A 352 -8.72 1.42 4.29
CA GLY A 352 -8.41 0.91 5.63
C GLY A 352 -8.78 -0.56 5.80
N ASP A 353 -9.98 -0.92 5.34
CA ASP A 353 -10.52 -2.27 5.46
C ASP A 353 -9.73 -3.29 4.63
N ILE A 354 -9.34 -2.95 3.40
CA ILE A 354 -8.60 -3.87 2.53
C ILE A 354 -7.23 -4.21 3.11
N LYS A 355 -6.55 -3.24 3.74
CA LYS A 355 -5.25 -3.44 4.39
C LYS A 355 -5.37 -4.43 5.55
N THR A 356 -6.38 -4.24 6.39
CA THR A 356 -6.61 -5.06 7.59
C THR A 356 -7.08 -6.46 7.19
N SER A 357 -8.08 -6.54 6.31
CA SER A 357 -8.65 -7.79 5.82
C SER A 357 -7.60 -8.69 5.20
N PHE A 358 -6.76 -8.19 4.26
CA PHE A 358 -5.78 -9.02 3.57
C PHE A 358 -4.68 -9.53 4.52
N ALA A 359 -4.28 -8.72 5.50
CA ALA A 359 -3.31 -9.13 6.51
C ALA A 359 -3.88 -10.24 7.42
N GLU A 360 -5.10 -10.08 7.92
CA GLU A 360 -5.72 -11.04 8.85
C GLU A 360 -6.14 -12.36 8.19
N THR A 361 -6.69 -12.30 6.96
CA THR A 361 -7.26 -13.49 6.30
C THR A 361 -6.27 -14.25 5.44
N LEU A 362 -5.35 -13.57 4.75
CA LEU A 362 -4.39 -14.20 3.85
C LEU A 362 -2.98 -14.27 4.44
N GLY A 363 -2.71 -13.61 5.57
CA GLY A 363 -1.35 -13.43 6.09
C GLY A 363 -0.48 -12.60 5.13
N VAL A 364 -1.10 -11.87 4.21
CA VAL A 364 -0.41 -11.06 3.19
C VAL A 364 -0.33 -9.63 3.68
N ASP A 365 0.87 -9.23 4.09
CA ASP A 365 1.11 -7.84 4.46
C ASP A 365 1.37 -6.98 3.20
N LEU A 366 0.31 -6.35 2.69
CA LEU A 366 0.40 -5.37 1.61
C LEU A 366 1.24 -4.14 2.02
N GLN A 367 1.40 -3.84 3.32
CA GLN A 367 2.25 -2.73 3.79
C GLN A 367 3.74 -3.01 3.61
N SER A 368 4.15 -4.28 3.53
CA SER A 368 5.54 -4.65 3.26
C SER A 368 6.06 -4.11 1.92
N VAL A 369 5.17 -3.91 0.94
CA VAL A 369 5.48 -3.34 -0.38
C VAL A 369 5.47 -1.81 -0.36
N GLY A 370 4.62 -1.22 0.48
CA GLY A 370 4.48 0.22 0.67
C GLY A 370 3.02 0.65 0.89
N PRO A 371 2.77 1.95 1.10
CA PRO A 371 1.40 2.44 1.32
C PRO A 371 0.59 2.44 0.01
N LEU A 372 -0.68 2.03 0.08
CA LEU A 372 -1.65 2.09 -1.05
C LEU A 372 -2.00 3.52 -1.48
N MET A 373 -1.77 4.48 -0.60
CA MET A 373 -1.99 5.90 -0.86
C MET A 373 -0.86 6.67 -0.19
N LYS A 374 -0.24 7.60 -0.90
CA LYS A 374 0.77 8.49 -0.31
C LYS A 374 0.08 9.42 0.69
N THR A 375 0.76 9.72 1.79
CA THR A 375 0.22 10.59 2.84
C THR A 375 -0.19 11.96 2.31
N ASP A 376 0.54 12.53 1.34
CA ASP A 376 0.17 13.82 0.75
C ASP A 376 -1.20 13.76 0.04
N VAL A 377 -1.42 12.72 -0.78
CA VAL A 377 -2.67 12.50 -1.51
C VAL A 377 -3.84 12.26 -0.55
N GLU A 378 -3.60 11.49 0.51
CA GLU A 378 -4.59 11.28 1.58
C GLU A 378 -4.97 12.59 2.25
N THR A 379 -3.99 13.44 2.59
CA THR A 379 -4.28 14.74 3.20
C THR A 379 -5.04 15.68 2.27
N ASP A 380 -4.76 15.65 0.97
CA ASP A 380 -5.45 16.50 -0.01
C ASP A 380 -6.87 16.02 -0.30
N LEU A 381 -7.10 14.71 -0.33
CA LEU A 381 -8.44 14.12 -0.38
C LEU A 381 -9.26 14.49 0.85
N LEU A 382 -8.67 14.38 2.05
CA LEU A 382 -9.34 14.78 3.29
C LEU A 382 -9.67 16.28 3.29
N LYS A 383 -8.76 17.15 2.84
CA LYS A 383 -9.04 18.59 2.68
C LYS A 383 -10.20 18.83 1.71
N THR A 384 -10.22 18.13 0.58
CA THR A 384 -11.28 18.23 -0.42
C THR A 384 -12.63 17.78 0.15
N CYS A 385 -12.66 16.63 0.85
CA CYS A 385 -13.83 16.13 1.55
C CYS A 385 -14.34 17.13 2.60
N HIS A 386 -13.45 17.63 3.46
CA HIS A 386 -13.80 18.64 4.46
C HIS A 386 -14.37 19.91 3.84
N GLY A 387 -13.79 20.40 2.73
CA GLY A 387 -14.29 21.58 2.02
C GLY A 387 -15.68 21.37 1.41
N GLN A 388 -15.93 20.18 0.83
CA GLN A 388 -17.26 19.83 0.32
C GLN A 388 -18.30 19.69 1.45
N VAL A 389 -17.93 19.04 2.56
CA VAL A 389 -18.79 18.94 3.75
C VAL A 389 -19.10 20.33 4.32
N GLU A 390 -18.09 21.20 4.42
CA GLU A 390 -18.28 22.59 4.86
C GLU A 390 -19.25 23.36 3.98
N SER A 391 -19.10 23.27 2.65
CA SER A 391 -20.02 23.88 1.70
C SER A 391 -21.45 23.35 1.88
N ASN A 392 -21.61 22.03 1.93
CA ASN A 392 -22.91 21.38 2.06
C ASN A 392 -23.61 21.74 3.38
N VAL A 393 -22.90 21.72 4.51
CA VAL A 393 -23.46 22.07 5.82
C VAL A 393 -23.89 23.54 5.85
N ARG A 394 -23.04 24.46 5.34
CA ARG A 394 -23.38 25.89 5.28
C ARG A 394 -24.58 26.15 4.37
N GLU A 395 -24.68 25.45 3.25
CA GLU A 395 -25.82 25.58 2.33
C GLU A 395 -27.11 25.06 2.97
N LEU A 396 -27.09 23.87 3.58
CA LEU A 396 -28.26 23.28 4.26
C LEU A 396 -28.76 24.18 5.40
N MET A 397 -27.85 24.65 6.26
CA MET A 397 -28.21 25.57 7.34
C MET A 397 -28.70 26.92 6.79
N GLY A 398 -28.09 27.43 5.72
CA GLY A 398 -28.53 28.67 5.06
C GLY A 398 -29.93 28.57 4.44
N ASN A 399 -30.25 27.43 3.82
CA ASN A 399 -31.57 27.16 3.28
C ASN A 399 -32.61 26.99 4.40
N MET A 400 -32.23 26.42 5.54
CA MET A 400 -33.10 26.30 6.71
C MET A 400 -33.56 27.67 7.24
N VAL A 401 -32.71 28.70 7.23
CA VAL A 401 -33.13 30.07 7.59
C VAL A 401 -34.23 30.57 6.66
N LYS A 402 -34.12 30.30 5.36
CA LYS A 402 -35.13 30.74 4.37
C LYS A 402 -36.45 30.00 4.57
N THR A 403 -36.40 28.68 4.81
CA THR A 403 -37.58 27.87 5.09
C THR A 403 -38.30 28.35 6.36
N GLU A 404 -37.55 28.67 7.42
CA GLU A 404 -38.13 29.26 8.63
C GLU A 404 -38.79 30.62 8.32
N GLN A 405 -38.15 31.50 7.55
CA GLN A 405 -38.75 32.78 7.15
C GLN A 405 -40.06 32.62 6.36
N GLU A 406 -40.16 31.60 5.49
CA GLU A 406 -41.39 31.29 4.77
C GLU A 406 -42.48 30.79 5.73
N GLU A 407 -42.12 29.95 6.70
CA GLU A 407 -43.04 29.43 7.73
C GLU A 407 -43.59 30.54 8.64
N TRP A 408 -42.75 31.48 9.07
CA TRP A 408 -43.17 32.61 9.92
C TRP A 408 -44.18 33.54 9.22
N ASN A 409 -44.17 33.56 7.89
CA ASN A 409 -45.13 34.31 7.08
C ASN A 409 -46.40 33.51 6.75
N SER A 410 -46.50 32.27 7.21
CA SER A 410 -47.69 31.43 7.03
C SER A 410 -48.84 31.87 7.93
N GLN A 411 -50.06 31.49 7.56
CA GLN A 411 -51.26 31.74 8.38
C GLN A 411 -51.49 30.67 9.46
N GLN A 412 -50.65 29.63 9.51
CA GLN A 412 -50.79 28.54 10.48
C GLN A 412 -50.05 28.88 11.78
N PRO A 413 -50.60 28.52 12.95
CA PRO A 413 -49.89 28.68 14.22
C PRO A 413 -48.70 27.69 14.31
N PRO A 414 -47.64 28.04 15.06
CA PRO A 414 -46.50 27.14 15.25
C PRO A 414 -46.87 25.85 15.99
N GLU A 415 -46.08 24.81 15.80
CA GLU A 415 -46.28 23.51 16.45
C GLU A 415 -46.18 23.61 17.98
N CYS A 416 -46.90 22.73 18.69
CA CYS A 416 -46.87 22.63 20.14
C CYS A 416 -46.19 21.33 20.59
N ASP A 417 -45.33 21.42 21.59
CA ASP A 417 -44.77 20.25 22.24
C ASP A 417 -45.83 19.54 23.12
N VAL A 418 -45.46 18.39 23.70
CA VAL A 418 -46.34 17.59 24.60
C VAL A 418 -46.81 18.39 25.82
N LYS A 419 -46.11 19.47 26.19
CA LYS A 419 -46.43 20.38 27.30
C LYS A 419 -47.21 21.61 26.83
N GLY A 420 -47.58 21.66 25.55
CA GLY A 420 -48.31 22.74 24.92
C GLY A 420 -47.50 24.02 24.77
N LYS A 421 -46.16 23.96 24.71
CA LYS A 421 -45.25 25.09 24.42
C LYS A 421 -44.97 25.15 22.93
N TYR A 422 -44.98 26.35 22.34
CA TYR A 422 -44.70 26.50 20.92
C TYR A 422 -43.23 26.24 20.59
N TYR A 423 -42.92 25.60 19.47
CA TYR A 423 -41.55 25.42 18.99
C TYR A 423 -41.51 25.41 17.46
N THR A 424 -40.31 25.62 16.91
CA THR A 424 -40.01 25.37 15.49
C THR A 424 -39.04 24.20 15.37
N PRO A 425 -39.12 23.38 14.32
CA PRO A 425 -38.28 22.19 14.17
C PRO A 425 -36.81 22.52 13.91
N VAL A 426 -36.45 23.80 13.71
CA VAL A 426 -35.09 24.29 13.43
C VAL A 426 -34.04 23.70 14.36
N GLY A 427 -34.29 23.65 15.67
CA GLY A 427 -33.31 23.17 16.63
C GLY A 427 -33.02 21.68 16.46
N ILE A 428 -34.05 20.87 16.18
CA ILE A 428 -33.88 19.43 15.95
C ILE A 428 -33.12 19.21 14.64
N ASN A 429 -33.52 19.89 13.57
CA ASN A 429 -32.94 19.72 12.25
C ASN A 429 -31.46 20.15 12.20
N LEU A 430 -31.09 21.26 12.85
CA LEU A 430 -29.71 21.73 12.94
C LEU A 430 -28.80 20.67 13.59
N PHE A 431 -29.18 20.16 14.75
CA PHE A 431 -28.36 19.19 15.48
C PHE A 431 -28.38 17.80 14.82
N GLN A 432 -29.44 17.45 14.10
CA GLN A 432 -29.47 16.25 13.27
C GLN A 432 -28.47 16.33 12.11
N ILE A 433 -28.35 17.48 11.43
CA ILE A 433 -27.33 17.69 10.38
C ILE A 433 -25.93 17.49 10.96
N ILE A 434 -25.67 18.06 12.14
CA ILE A 434 -24.37 17.93 12.80
C ILE A 434 -24.08 16.47 13.15
N ASP A 435 -25.03 15.79 13.78
CA ASP A 435 -24.86 14.38 14.18
C ASP A 435 -24.63 13.47 12.97
N GLN A 436 -25.37 13.65 11.87
CA GLN A 436 -25.19 12.86 10.64
C GLN A 436 -23.79 13.04 10.03
N ASN A 437 -23.29 14.27 9.95
CA ASN A 437 -21.96 14.54 9.40
C ASN A 437 -20.84 14.01 10.31
N ILE A 438 -20.99 14.13 11.63
CA ILE A 438 -20.04 13.57 12.60
C ILE A 438 -20.00 12.04 12.50
N GLN A 439 -21.15 11.38 12.39
CA GLN A 439 -21.24 9.92 12.30
C GLN A 439 -20.69 9.39 10.98
N ALA A 440 -20.99 10.05 9.85
CA ALA A 440 -20.50 9.64 8.54
C ALA A 440 -18.97 9.62 8.45
N LEU A 441 -18.30 10.55 9.13
CA LEU A 441 -16.84 10.71 9.11
C LEU A 441 -16.11 10.07 10.31
N ALA A 442 -16.86 9.52 11.27
CA ALA A 442 -16.30 8.88 12.45
C ALA A 442 -15.31 7.73 12.15
N PRO A 443 -15.55 6.86 11.14
CA PRO A 443 -14.61 5.79 10.80
C PRO A 443 -13.22 6.26 10.37
N LEU A 444 -13.10 7.50 9.86
CA LEU A 444 -11.81 8.07 9.44
C LEU A 444 -10.94 8.54 10.62
N GLY A 445 -11.43 8.37 11.85
CA GLY A 445 -10.68 8.63 13.07
C GLY A 445 -10.94 9.99 13.70
N LEU A 446 -10.33 10.16 14.87
CA LEU A 446 -10.55 11.30 15.77
C LEU A 446 -10.19 12.66 15.15
N PRO A 447 -9.06 12.83 14.42
CA PRO A 447 -8.70 14.14 13.87
C PRO A 447 -9.73 14.67 12.87
N THR A 448 -10.27 13.80 12.02
CA THR A 448 -11.33 14.10 11.05
C THR A 448 -12.60 14.51 11.77
N LYS A 449 -13.02 13.74 12.78
CA LYS A 449 -14.18 14.05 13.62
C LYS A 449 -14.09 15.44 14.26
N MET A 450 -12.92 15.78 14.80
CA MET A 450 -12.67 17.11 15.38
C MET A 450 -12.75 18.22 14.33
N LYS A 451 -12.21 17.99 13.13
CA LYS A 451 -12.26 18.97 12.03
C LYS A 451 -13.71 19.23 11.58
N VAL A 452 -14.53 18.18 11.46
CA VAL A 452 -15.96 18.29 11.11
C VAL A 452 -16.73 19.03 12.19
N LEU A 453 -16.48 18.73 13.47
CA LEU A 453 -17.11 19.46 14.57
C LEU A 453 -16.79 20.96 14.51
N LYS A 454 -15.54 21.33 14.20
CA LYS A 454 -15.15 22.74 14.04
C LYS A 454 -15.88 23.40 12.88
N ILE A 455 -16.04 22.69 11.76
CA ILE A 455 -16.83 23.16 10.60
C ILE A 455 -18.30 23.39 11.02
N CYS A 456 -18.90 22.44 11.73
CA CYS A 456 -20.29 22.53 12.20
C CYS A 456 -20.50 23.70 13.17
N LEU A 457 -19.58 23.91 14.13
CA LEU A 457 -19.66 25.05 15.06
C LEU A 457 -19.54 26.40 14.33
N GLY A 458 -18.64 26.49 13.35
CA GLY A 458 -18.51 27.69 12.51
C GLY A 458 -19.76 27.94 11.64
N ALA A 459 -20.38 26.88 11.12
CA ALA A 459 -21.63 26.98 10.37
C ALA A 459 -22.81 27.41 11.27
N LEU A 460 -22.86 26.95 12.52
CA LEU A 460 -23.85 27.39 13.51
C LEU A 460 -23.71 28.89 13.83
N ASP A 461 -22.48 29.39 13.99
CA ASP A 461 -22.23 30.81 14.21
C ASP A 461 -22.69 31.67 13.01
N GLU A 462 -22.46 31.21 11.78
CA GLU A 462 -22.99 31.86 10.58
C GLU A 462 -24.53 31.80 10.50
N PHE A 463 -25.10 30.65 10.84
CA PHE A 463 -26.55 30.45 10.94
C PHE A 463 -27.18 31.42 11.94
N GLN A 464 -26.64 31.52 13.16
CA GLN A 464 -27.13 32.39 14.23
C GLN A 464 -27.18 33.85 13.79
N ARG A 465 -26.15 34.35 13.10
CA ARG A 465 -26.14 35.71 12.56
C ARG A 465 -27.24 35.92 11.52
N LYS A 466 -27.38 34.99 10.56
CA LYS A 466 -28.43 35.06 9.53
C LYS A 466 -29.82 34.96 10.14
N TYR A 467 -29.99 34.10 11.13
CA TYR A 467 -31.24 33.87 11.84
C TYR A 467 -31.67 35.10 12.66
N ARG A 468 -30.74 35.74 13.38
CA ARG A 468 -30.98 37.02 14.07
C ARG A 468 -31.40 38.12 13.09
N ASN A 469 -30.67 38.28 11.98
CA ASN A 469 -31.01 39.29 10.96
C ASN A 469 -32.37 39.02 10.32
N ALA A 470 -32.70 37.75 10.09
CA ALA A 470 -34.00 37.32 9.58
C ALA A 470 -35.14 37.65 10.56
N LEU A 471 -34.95 37.38 11.84
CA LEU A 471 -35.88 37.73 12.92
C LEU A 471 -36.10 39.25 13.01
N ASP A 472 -35.03 40.04 12.97
CA ASP A 472 -35.12 41.50 13.00
C ASP A 472 -35.86 42.06 11.78
N GLY A 473 -35.64 41.47 10.60
CA GLY A 473 -36.37 41.81 9.38
C GLY A 473 -37.85 41.50 9.50
N TYR A 474 -38.19 40.28 9.95
CA TYR A 474 -39.56 39.84 10.17
C TYR A 474 -40.31 40.76 11.15
N TYR A 475 -39.68 41.11 12.27
CA TYR A 475 -40.28 42.01 13.25
C TYR A 475 -40.49 43.43 12.69
N LYS A 476 -39.49 43.99 11.98
CA LYS A 476 -39.63 45.32 11.36
C LYS A 476 -40.76 45.38 10.34
N ASP A 477 -40.92 44.34 9.53
CA ASP A 477 -41.97 44.29 8.52
C ASP A 477 -43.37 44.08 9.15
N ALA A 478 -43.47 43.34 10.26
CA ALA A 478 -44.69 43.23 11.05
C ALA A 478 -45.10 44.57 11.68
N VAL A 479 -44.16 45.29 12.32
CA VAL A 479 -44.43 46.61 12.92
C VAL A 479 -44.77 47.68 11.88
N ALA A 480 -44.14 47.61 10.69
CA ALA A 480 -44.44 48.52 9.58
C ALA A 480 -45.81 48.26 8.92
N GLY A 481 -46.56 47.25 9.38
CA GLY A 481 -47.84 46.85 8.78
C GLY A 481 -47.70 46.31 7.36
N ARG A 482 -46.50 45.87 6.97
CA ARG A 482 -46.23 45.29 5.64
C ARG A 482 -46.63 43.82 5.58
N ILE A 483 -46.70 43.18 6.74
CA ILE A 483 -47.19 41.83 6.94
C ILE A 483 -48.35 41.98 7.94
N GLU A 484 -49.50 41.36 7.65
CA GLU A 484 -50.59 41.16 8.62
C GLU A 484 -50.59 39.69 9.08
N PRO A 485 -49.54 39.16 9.76
CA PRO A 485 -49.59 37.78 10.17
C PRO A 485 -50.44 37.67 11.44
N PRO A 486 -51.51 36.85 11.45
CA PRO A 486 -52.34 36.65 12.63
C PRO A 486 -51.59 36.00 13.82
N CYS A 487 -50.38 35.47 13.60
CA CYS A 487 -49.63 34.66 14.57
C CYS A 487 -48.21 35.17 14.88
N CYS A 488 -47.89 36.45 14.62
CA CYS A 488 -46.52 36.99 14.81
C CYS A 488 -45.95 36.73 16.22
N VAL A 489 -46.74 37.03 17.25
CA VAL A 489 -46.39 36.83 18.67
C VAL A 489 -46.13 35.36 18.97
N LEU A 490 -46.94 34.45 18.42
CA LEU A 490 -46.79 33.01 18.62
C LEU A 490 -45.50 32.47 18.00
N TYR A 491 -45.12 32.94 16.80
CA TYR A 491 -43.85 32.56 16.18
C TYR A 491 -42.64 33.13 16.94
N ILE A 492 -42.70 34.36 17.46
CA ILE A 492 -41.61 34.90 18.29
C ILE A 492 -41.42 34.08 19.59
N ILE A 493 -42.53 33.63 20.21
CA ILE A 493 -42.50 32.69 21.34
C ILE A 493 -41.89 31.34 20.93
N ALA A 494 -42.28 30.81 19.77
CA ALA A 494 -41.74 29.55 19.24
C ALA A 494 -40.23 29.63 19.00
N ILE A 495 -39.76 30.74 18.41
CA ILE A 495 -38.35 31.01 18.14
C ILE A 495 -37.55 31.12 19.46
N ALA A 496 -38.08 31.81 20.47
CA ALA A 496 -37.45 31.89 21.79
C ALA A 496 -37.28 30.50 22.42
N ASN A 497 -38.33 29.67 22.34
CA ASN A 497 -38.32 28.30 22.84
C ASN A 497 -37.37 27.38 22.05
N SER A 498 -37.29 27.56 20.73
CA SER A 498 -36.34 26.84 19.87
C SER A 498 -34.90 27.21 20.20
N CYS A 499 -34.59 28.49 20.41
CA CYS A 499 -33.27 28.95 20.83
C CYS A 499 -32.85 28.32 22.17
N ARG A 500 -33.78 28.24 23.13
CA ARG A 500 -33.52 27.54 24.40
C ARG A 500 -33.20 26.05 24.18
N SER A 501 -33.95 25.40 23.29
CA SER A 501 -33.70 24.00 22.95
C SER A 501 -32.33 23.81 22.28
N CYS A 502 -31.90 24.75 21.44
CA CYS A 502 -30.56 24.76 20.84
C CYS A 502 -29.45 24.90 21.90
N VAL A 503 -29.65 25.66 22.97
CA VAL A 503 -28.70 25.73 24.10
C VAL A 503 -28.57 24.37 24.77
N GLU A 504 -29.69 23.71 25.07
CA GLU A 504 -29.70 22.36 25.65
C GLU A 504 -29.02 21.33 24.73
N PHE A 505 -29.30 21.38 23.43
CA PHE A 505 -28.66 20.50 22.44
C PHE A 505 -27.15 20.77 22.30
N THR A 506 -26.71 22.04 22.41
CA THR A 506 -25.29 22.41 22.40
C THR A 506 -24.55 21.79 23.59
N GLU A 507 -25.12 21.88 24.79
CA GLU A 507 -24.53 21.30 26.00
C GLU A 507 -24.55 19.76 25.97
N GLN A 508 -25.61 19.15 25.43
CA GLN A 508 -25.67 17.70 25.24
C GLN A 508 -24.60 17.21 24.26
N LEU A 509 -24.42 17.91 23.13
CA LEU A 509 -23.39 17.60 22.15
C LEU A 509 -21.99 17.74 22.76
N LYS A 510 -21.74 18.84 23.49
CA LYS A 510 -20.48 19.06 24.23
C LYS A 510 -20.19 17.91 25.18
N LYS A 511 -21.15 17.55 26.04
CA LYS A 511 -21.01 16.45 27.01
C LYS A 511 -20.71 15.12 26.31
N ARG A 512 -21.38 14.83 25.19
CA ARG A 512 -21.13 13.61 24.40
C ARG A 512 -19.70 13.59 23.86
N MET A 513 -19.23 14.69 23.28
CA MET A 513 -17.87 14.80 22.75
C MET A 513 -16.82 14.70 23.88
N CYS A 514 -17.04 15.32 25.04
CA CYS A 514 -16.17 15.19 26.22
C CYS A 514 -16.11 13.77 26.81
N MET A 515 -17.11 12.93 26.59
CA MET A 515 -17.07 11.52 27.03
C MET A 515 -16.25 10.65 26.08
N GLU A 516 -16.29 10.95 24.78
CA GLU A 516 -15.58 10.19 23.75
C GLU A 516 -14.10 10.63 23.63
N LEU A 517 -13.83 11.90 23.88
CA LEU A 517 -12.49 12.48 23.96
C LEU A 517 -12.11 12.55 25.45
N ASN A 518 -11.13 11.78 25.92
CA ASN A 518 -10.59 11.96 27.28
C ASN A 518 -10.40 13.47 27.57
N GLU A 519 -10.90 13.98 28.71
CA GLU A 519 -11.05 15.43 29.02
C GLU A 519 -9.83 16.30 28.67
N SER A 520 -8.61 15.73 28.68
CA SER A 520 -7.36 16.40 28.33
C SER A 520 -7.18 16.74 26.84
N THR A 521 -8.02 16.23 25.94
CA THR A 521 -7.86 16.32 24.48
C THR A 521 -8.83 17.29 23.81
N LEU A 522 -9.81 17.81 24.53
CA LEU A 522 -10.66 18.88 24.01
C LEU A 522 -9.83 20.17 24.03
N ASP A 523 -9.48 20.66 22.84
CA ASP A 523 -8.77 21.92 22.73
C ASP A 523 -9.60 23.04 23.37
N LYS A 524 -8.93 24.01 24.02
CA LYS A 524 -9.59 25.20 24.59
C LYS A 524 -10.43 25.92 23.53
N GLU A 525 -10.00 25.85 22.27
CA GLU A 525 -10.78 26.35 21.13
C GLU A 525 -12.18 25.74 21.04
N PHE A 526 -12.35 24.43 21.26
CA PHE A 526 -13.67 23.79 21.21
C PHE A 526 -14.54 24.20 22.38
N GLU A 527 -13.98 24.29 23.59
CA GLU A 527 -14.74 24.78 24.75
C GLU A 527 -15.26 26.20 24.52
N THR A 528 -14.40 27.08 23.97
CA THR A 528 -14.81 28.44 23.61
C THR A 528 -15.87 28.46 22.50
N GLY A 529 -15.76 27.56 21.52
CA GLY A 529 -16.72 27.42 20.43
C GLY A 529 -18.11 27.01 20.93
N PHE A 530 -18.19 25.95 21.73
CA PHE A 530 -19.47 25.50 22.33
C PHE A 530 -20.10 26.59 23.21
N LYS A 531 -19.28 27.24 24.05
CA LYS A 531 -19.75 28.34 24.91
C LYS A 531 -20.29 29.51 24.08
N SER A 532 -19.57 29.92 23.04
CA SER A 532 -19.98 31.01 22.15
C SER A 532 -21.31 30.71 21.45
N VAL A 533 -21.47 29.48 20.93
CA VAL A 533 -22.72 29.06 20.28
C VAL A 533 -23.88 29.05 21.27
N ALA A 534 -23.69 28.50 22.48
CA ALA A 534 -24.73 28.48 23.51
C ALA A 534 -25.13 29.91 23.94
N GLU A 535 -24.16 30.78 24.21
CA GLU A 535 -24.40 32.18 24.58
C GLU A 535 -25.11 32.95 23.47
N GLU A 536 -24.79 32.72 22.20
CA GLU A 536 -25.42 33.45 21.11
C GLU A 536 -26.87 33.00 20.86
N PHE A 537 -27.19 31.71 20.98
CA PHE A 537 -28.58 31.25 20.98
C PHE A 537 -29.37 31.83 22.16
N ASP A 538 -28.78 31.87 23.35
CA ASP A 538 -29.41 32.46 24.54
C ASP A 538 -29.71 33.96 24.32
N LYS A 539 -28.76 34.72 23.75
CA LYS A 539 -28.99 36.13 23.38
C LYS A 539 -30.07 36.30 22.31
N ILE A 540 -30.20 35.39 21.34
CA ILE A 540 -31.30 35.45 20.36
C ILE A 540 -32.64 35.21 21.08
N GLY A 541 -32.69 34.23 21.99
CA GLY A 541 -33.88 33.97 22.81
C GLY A 541 -34.28 35.15 23.69
N LEU A 542 -33.32 35.79 24.36
CA LEU A 542 -33.55 37.01 25.15
C LEU A 542 -34.02 38.18 24.29
N HIS A 543 -33.44 38.33 23.09
CA HIS A 543 -33.87 39.35 22.12
C HIS A 543 -35.33 39.12 21.66
N CYS A 544 -35.76 37.86 21.47
CA CYS A 544 -37.18 37.56 21.25
C CYS A 544 -38.05 38.01 22.42
N CYS A 545 -37.62 37.81 23.67
CA CYS A 545 -38.35 38.29 24.84
C CYS A 545 -38.45 39.82 24.87
N ASP A 546 -37.37 40.53 24.53
CA ASP A 546 -37.37 42.00 24.41
C ASP A 546 -38.37 42.47 23.34
N ILE A 547 -38.42 41.79 22.20
CA ILE A 547 -39.40 42.05 21.13
C ILE A 547 -40.84 41.84 21.65
N LEU A 548 -41.12 40.73 22.36
CA LEU A 548 -42.46 40.45 22.90
C LEU A 548 -42.90 41.53 23.90
N VAL A 549 -41.97 42.02 24.72
CA VAL A 549 -42.22 43.14 25.65
C VAL A 549 -42.50 44.44 24.87
N ASP A 550 -41.75 44.73 23.81
CA ASP A 550 -41.98 45.92 22.99
C ASP A 550 -43.33 45.88 22.26
N VAL A 551 -43.77 44.70 21.79
CA VAL A 551 -45.12 44.51 21.22
C VAL A 551 -46.20 44.84 22.26
N LEU A 552 -46.11 44.27 23.47
CA LEU A 552 -47.06 44.56 24.55
C LEU A 552 -47.13 46.06 24.87
N PHE A 553 -45.98 46.73 25.00
CA PHE A 553 -45.95 48.16 25.31
C PHE A 553 -46.37 49.05 24.13
N THR A 554 -46.20 48.60 22.89
CA THR A 554 -46.68 49.30 21.69
C THR A 554 -48.21 49.36 21.67
N ASP A 555 -48.88 48.25 21.97
CA ASP A 555 -50.35 48.19 22.07
C ASP A 555 -50.86 49.03 23.25
N LEU A 556 -50.14 49.01 24.37
CA LEU A 556 -50.47 49.82 25.54
C LEU A 556 -50.13 51.31 25.36
N LYS A 557 -49.32 51.72 24.38
CA LYS A 557 -48.79 53.09 24.23
C LYS A 557 -49.88 54.17 24.18
N LYS A 558 -50.97 53.91 23.46
CA LYS A 558 -52.12 54.84 23.36
C LYS A 558 -52.85 54.98 24.71
N VAL A 559 -52.98 53.88 25.45
CA VAL A 559 -53.66 53.83 26.75
C VAL A 559 -52.78 54.46 27.84
N LEU A 560 -51.49 54.14 27.84
CA LEU A 560 -50.48 54.70 28.75
C LEU A 560 -50.30 56.21 28.55
N GLY A 561 -50.36 56.71 27.31
CA GLY A 561 -50.32 58.14 27.01
C GLY A 561 -51.54 58.91 27.52
N GLY A 562 -52.67 58.23 27.77
CA GLY A 562 -53.86 58.79 28.39
C GLY A 562 -53.79 58.85 29.92
N LEU A 563 -52.86 58.13 30.55
CA LEU A 563 -52.69 58.16 32.01
C LEU A 563 -52.23 59.55 32.47
N MET A 564 -52.77 59.99 33.60
CA MET A 564 -52.47 61.32 34.19
C MET A 564 -52.83 62.52 33.30
N THR A 565 -53.62 62.33 32.23
CA THR A 565 -54.15 63.43 31.40
C THR A 565 -55.53 63.89 31.86
N ARG A 566 -55.82 65.20 31.75
CA ARG A 566 -57.10 65.76 32.21
C ARG A 566 -58.32 65.20 31.47
N ASP A 567 -58.16 64.87 30.18
CA ASP A 567 -59.28 64.46 29.32
C ASP A 567 -59.65 62.98 29.47
N ALA A 568 -58.66 62.09 29.63
CA ALA A 568 -58.90 60.64 29.70
C ALA A 568 -58.84 60.09 31.14
N TRP A 569 -57.84 60.48 31.94
CA TRP A 569 -57.61 59.92 33.29
C TRP A 569 -58.65 60.37 34.31
N PHE A 570 -59.07 61.64 34.27
CA PHE A 570 -60.07 62.16 35.20
C PHE A 570 -61.52 61.81 34.81
N SER A 571 -61.77 61.52 33.53
CA SER A 571 -63.11 61.21 33.02
C SER A 571 -63.49 59.74 33.21
N GLN A 572 -62.59 58.80 32.89
CA GLN A 572 -62.88 57.36 32.93
C GLN A 572 -61.66 56.52 33.39
N PRO A 573 -61.18 56.71 34.65
CA PRO A 573 -59.99 56.02 35.15
C PRO A 573 -60.12 54.49 35.17
N MET A 574 -61.32 53.97 35.52
CA MET A 574 -61.57 52.53 35.59
C MET A 574 -61.55 51.85 34.21
N VAL A 575 -61.91 52.55 33.14
CA VAL A 575 -61.87 52.02 31.78
C VAL A 575 -60.42 51.88 31.31
N LEU A 576 -59.57 52.90 31.57
CA LEU A 576 -58.15 52.85 31.23
C LEU A 576 -57.42 51.74 32.00
N VAL A 577 -57.64 51.61 33.31
CA VAL A 577 -57.03 50.54 34.12
C VAL A 577 -57.53 49.17 33.67
N GLY A 578 -58.83 49.01 33.42
CA GLY A 578 -59.40 47.76 32.93
C GLY A 578 -58.90 47.36 31.53
N THR A 579 -58.63 48.33 30.65
CA THR A 579 -58.00 48.06 29.34
C THR A 579 -56.54 47.61 29.51
N VAL A 580 -55.76 48.26 30.38
CA VAL A 580 -54.38 47.82 30.67
C VAL A 580 -54.36 46.40 31.26
N GLU A 581 -55.23 46.12 32.23
CA GLU A 581 -55.35 44.80 32.86
C GLU A 581 -55.78 43.73 31.85
N GLY A 582 -56.80 44.01 31.04
CA GLY A 582 -57.27 43.09 29.99
C GLY A 582 -56.19 42.75 28.97
N THR A 583 -55.50 43.77 28.43
CA THR A 583 -54.41 43.55 27.47
C THR A 583 -53.26 42.74 28.09
N ILE A 584 -52.86 43.03 29.34
CA ILE A 584 -51.81 42.25 30.01
C ILE A 584 -52.25 40.80 30.24
N LEU A 585 -53.52 40.57 30.61
CA LEU A 585 -54.06 39.22 30.82
C LEU A 585 -54.08 38.41 29.52
N ASP A 586 -54.45 39.02 28.39
CA ASP A 586 -54.45 38.38 27.08
C ASP A 586 -53.03 37.95 26.67
N PHE A 587 -52.06 38.86 26.75
CA PHE A 587 -50.65 38.54 26.47
C PHE A 587 -50.06 37.54 27.46
N ASN A 588 -50.47 37.56 28.73
CA ASN A 588 -50.01 36.58 29.71
C ASN A 588 -50.49 35.16 29.40
N GLY A 589 -51.64 35.02 28.75
CA GLY A 589 -52.13 33.75 28.19
C GLY A 589 -51.14 33.17 27.18
N ASP A 590 -50.64 34.00 26.26
CA ASP A 590 -49.65 33.60 25.26
C ASP A 590 -48.25 33.41 25.86
N PHE A 591 -47.81 34.30 26.75
CA PHE A 591 -46.49 34.20 27.42
C PHE A 591 -46.39 32.98 28.34
N SER A 592 -47.52 32.44 28.82
CA SER A 592 -47.55 31.15 29.51
C SER A 592 -47.00 30.00 28.65
N LYS A 593 -46.87 30.19 27.34
CA LYS A 593 -46.33 29.24 26.35
C LYS A 593 -44.82 29.35 26.15
N LEU A 594 -44.12 30.29 26.82
CA LEU A 594 -42.66 30.35 26.87
C LEU A 594 -42.09 29.26 27.77
N LYS A 595 -40.94 28.68 27.40
CA LYS A 595 -40.17 27.76 28.24
C LYS A 595 -39.53 28.55 29.39
N PRO A 596 -39.49 27.99 30.62
CA PRO A 596 -38.81 28.64 31.73
C PRO A 596 -37.30 28.76 31.46
N ALA A 597 -36.71 29.82 32.01
CA ALA A 597 -35.27 30.11 31.94
C ALA A 597 -34.41 29.04 32.62
#